data_AF-A0A1E9PBW9-F1
#
_entry.id   AF-A0A1E9PBW9-F1
#
_cell.length_a   1.000
_cell.length_b   1.000
_cell.length_c   1.000
_cell.angle_alpha   90.00
_cell.angle_beta   90.00
_cell.angle_gamma   90.00
#
_symmetry.space_group_name_H-M   'P 1'
#
loop_
_entity.id
_entity.type
_entity.pdbx_description
1 polymer ?
#
loop_
_entity_poly.entity_id
_entity_poly.type
_entity_poly.pdbx_seq_one_letter_code
_entity_poly.pdbx_strand_id
1 'polypeptide(L)'
;MSKQLIQAFEMLEQEKGISKDTIIDAVQSALVFAYKRNFDQAQNVEVVFDDKKGSFHVYSVKEVVETVMDSNLEVSLEDALEINRGYEIGDKIRFEVTPEDFGRIAAQTAKQVITQRLREAEREIIYEEFIDYEDDLLTGTVERQDRRYIYVNLGKIEAVLTPEGQIPGEYFQPHDRIQVYVERVENTTKGPQIYVSRTHPNMLKRLFEQEVPEIYDGTVEIRAIAREAGDRSKLAVYSNDPNVDPVGTCVGPRGSRVQTVVNELKGENMDIIEWDEDPAVLIANALNPADVLAVHFVPNEQACVVVVPDNHLSLAIGKRGQNARLAAKLTGYKIDIKSETEYEDYQDSEEYKEKFLQDQNLEAESEEVESLLNDVNAGEELMSDPAALASDSLVSEETDPLLSEVSADDQAGFENYDEENIHPDDMEEIVSDVEESDEVTYDELLDEGQDLEKE
;
A
#
# COMPACT_ATOMS: atom_id res chain seq x y z
N MET A 1 7.25 -43.29 -13.71
CA MET A 1 7.12 -42.58 -12.42
C MET A 1 8.36 -41.75 -12.13
N SER A 2 9.53 -42.31 -11.85
CA SER A 2 10.67 -41.53 -11.31
C SER A 2 11.34 -40.53 -12.28
N LYS A 3 11.49 -40.87 -13.57
CA LYS A 3 11.98 -39.92 -14.60
C LYS A 3 11.00 -38.79 -14.95
N GLN A 4 9.70 -38.97 -14.70
CA GLN A 4 8.69 -37.96 -15.00
C GLN A 4 8.73 -36.82 -13.99
N LEU A 5 9.15 -37.12 -12.76
CA LEU A 5 9.24 -36.14 -11.67
C LEU A 5 10.40 -35.16 -11.90
N ILE A 6 11.56 -35.66 -12.36
CA ILE A 6 12.69 -34.84 -12.78
C ILE A 6 12.33 -33.96 -13.98
N GLN A 7 11.66 -34.52 -14.99
CA GLN A 7 11.20 -33.75 -16.16
C GLN A 7 10.19 -32.67 -15.78
N ALA A 8 9.33 -32.92 -14.79
CA ALA A 8 8.39 -31.92 -14.28
C ALA A 8 9.12 -30.76 -13.60
N PHE A 9 10.16 -31.03 -12.80
CA PHE A 9 10.98 -29.98 -12.20
C PHE A 9 11.72 -29.15 -13.25
N GLU A 10 12.32 -29.79 -14.25
CA GLU A 10 12.98 -29.09 -15.37
C GLU A 10 12.00 -28.23 -16.19
N MET A 11 10.76 -28.69 -16.38
CA MET A 11 9.73 -27.91 -17.06
C MET A 11 9.30 -26.69 -16.25
N LEU A 12 9.15 -26.81 -14.93
CA LEU A 12 8.79 -25.70 -14.05
C LEU A 12 9.88 -24.62 -14.04
N GLU A 13 11.14 -25.03 -14.04
CA GLU A 13 12.27 -24.11 -14.12
C GLU A 13 12.26 -23.33 -15.44
N GLN A 14 11.96 -24.00 -16.57
CA GLN A 14 11.92 -23.35 -17.89
C GLN A 14 10.72 -22.43 -18.10
N GLU A 15 9.52 -22.82 -17.63
CA GLU A 15 8.29 -22.05 -17.88
C GLU A 15 8.04 -20.95 -16.85
N LYS A 16 8.41 -21.18 -15.59
CA LYS A 16 8.02 -20.34 -14.45
C LYS A 16 9.21 -19.74 -13.71
N GLY A 17 10.44 -20.13 -14.04
CA GLY A 17 11.65 -19.56 -13.45
C GLY A 17 11.94 -20.01 -12.01
N ILE A 18 11.22 -21.00 -11.49
CA ILE A 18 11.43 -21.53 -10.14
C ILE A 18 12.57 -22.55 -10.19
N SER A 19 13.62 -22.34 -9.39
CA SER A 19 14.80 -23.22 -9.40
C SER A 19 14.44 -24.65 -8.98
N LYS A 20 14.99 -25.64 -9.70
CA LYS A 20 14.78 -27.07 -9.39
C LYS A 20 15.23 -27.43 -7.98
N ASP A 21 16.35 -26.86 -7.54
CA ASP A 21 16.96 -27.19 -6.25
C ASP A 21 16.08 -26.69 -5.09
N THR A 22 15.54 -25.46 -5.20
CA THR A 22 14.59 -24.90 -4.22
C THR A 22 13.34 -25.79 -4.07
N ILE A 23 12.82 -26.33 -5.18
CA ILE A 23 11.66 -27.23 -5.13
C ILE A 23 12.04 -28.55 -4.46
N ILE A 24 13.20 -29.13 -4.78
CA ILE A 24 13.66 -30.38 -4.17
C ILE A 24 13.80 -30.23 -2.66
N ASP A 25 14.43 -29.15 -2.20
CA ASP A 25 14.67 -28.88 -0.78
C ASP A 25 13.34 -28.66 -0.02
N ALA A 26 12.39 -27.95 -0.63
CA ALA A 26 11.06 -27.77 -0.07
C ALA A 26 10.30 -29.11 0.03
N VAL A 27 10.38 -29.96 -1.00
CA VAL A 27 9.74 -31.28 -0.99
C VAL A 27 10.40 -32.22 0.02
N GLN A 28 11.73 -32.19 0.17
CA GLN A 28 12.44 -32.96 1.18
C GLN A 28 12.00 -32.56 2.59
N SER A 29 11.93 -31.25 2.87
CA SER A 29 11.49 -30.71 4.16
C SER A 29 10.05 -31.11 4.49
N ALA A 30 9.13 -30.98 3.52
CA ALA A 30 7.75 -31.41 3.67
C ALA A 30 7.62 -32.93 3.89
N LEU A 31 8.46 -33.72 3.23
CA LEU A 31 8.48 -35.18 3.41
C LEU A 31 9.04 -35.61 4.77
N VAL A 32 10.05 -34.91 5.30
CA VAL A 32 10.52 -35.12 6.68
C VAL A 32 9.38 -34.90 7.67
N PHE A 33 8.61 -33.81 7.48
CA PHE A 33 7.48 -33.50 8.34
C PHE A 33 6.35 -34.54 8.22
N ALA A 34 5.97 -34.91 6.99
CA ALA A 34 4.98 -35.96 6.74
C ALA A 34 5.40 -37.31 7.35
N TYR A 35 6.68 -37.66 7.27
CA TYR A 35 7.20 -38.87 7.89
C TYR A 35 7.09 -38.81 9.42
N LYS A 36 7.48 -37.70 10.06
CA LYS A 36 7.41 -37.52 11.52
C LYS A 36 5.99 -37.61 12.07
N ARG A 37 5.00 -37.10 11.34
CA ARG A 37 3.59 -37.10 11.76
C ARG A 37 2.94 -38.49 11.61
N ASN A 38 3.28 -39.23 10.55
CA ASN A 38 2.70 -40.55 10.27
C ASN A 38 3.41 -41.71 10.97
N PHE A 39 4.69 -41.54 11.32
CA PHE A 39 5.52 -42.58 11.91
C PHE A 39 6.14 -42.05 13.22
N ASP A 40 5.40 -42.24 14.32
CA ASP A 40 5.68 -41.85 15.72
C ASP A 40 7.06 -42.26 16.31
N GLN A 41 7.99 -42.82 15.52
CA GLN A 41 9.19 -43.49 16.02
C GLN A 41 10.55 -42.88 15.63
N ALA A 42 10.61 -41.81 14.83
CA ALA A 42 11.90 -41.23 14.47
C ALA A 42 11.87 -39.70 14.41
N GLN A 43 12.40 -39.05 15.44
CA GLN A 43 12.59 -37.60 15.45
C GLN A 43 13.76 -37.15 14.56
N ASN A 44 14.71 -38.05 14.26
CA ASN A 44 15.88 -37.80 13.44
C ASN A 44 15.81 -38.54 12.09
N VAL A 45 15.16 -37.90 11.13
CA VAL A 45 14.96 -38.43 9.78
C VAL A 45 15.41 -37.39 8.78
N GLU A 46 16.18 -37.85 7.80
CA GLU A 46 16.67 -37.07 6.66
C GLU A 46 16.10 -37.68 5.38
N VAL A 47 15.46 -36.88 4.55
CA VAL A 47 14.96 -37.32 3.24
C VAL A 47 15.92 -36.81 2.18
N VAL A 48 16.44 -37.71 1.35
CA VAL A 48 17.38 -37.38 0.28
C VAL A 48 16.75 -37.73 -1.06
N PHE A 49 16.84 -36.80 -2.01
CA PHE A 49 16.44 -37.03 -3.40
C PHE A 49 17.60 -37.56 -4.24
N ASP A 50 17.38 -38.68 -4.94
CA ASP A 50 18.33 -39.19 -5.95
C ASP A 50 18.00 -38.59 -7.33
N ASP A 51 18.78 -37.60 -7.77
CA ASP A 51 18.63 -36.93 -9.08
C ASP A 51 18.72 -37.87 -10.29
N LYS A 52 19.39 -39.03 -10.16
CA LYS A 52 19.57 -39.95 -11.30
C LYS A 52 18.39 -40.89 -11.42
N LYS A 53 17.89 -41.35 -10.27
CA LYS A 53 16.77 -42.29 -10.23
C LYS A 53 15.43 -41.58 -10.20
N GLY A 54 15.34 -40.36 -9.67
CA GLY A 54 14.11 -39.59 -9.49
C GLY A 54 13.26 -40.11 -8.33
N SER A 55 13.89 -40.57 -7.25
CA SER A 55 13.23 -41.17 -6.09
C SER A 55 13.74 -40.56 -4.79
N PHE A 56 12.83 -40.38 -3.83
CA PHE A 56 13.16 -39.97 -2.48
C PHE A 56 13.49 -41.19 -1.61
N HIS A 57 14.52 -41.07 -0.78
CA HIS A 57 14.95 -42.09 0.17
C HIS A 57 14.97 -41.47 1.56
N VAL A 58 14.52 -42.24 2.55
CA VAL A 58 14.39 -41.80 3.93
C VAL A 58 15.48 -42.48 4.75
N TYR A 59 16.28 -41.68 5.45
CA TYR A 59 17.35 -42.16 6.30
C TYR A 59 17.09 -41.76 7.75
N SER A 60 17.13 -42.72 8.67
CA SER A 60 17.24 -42.45 10.09
C SER A 60 18.71 -42.20 10.42
N VAL A 61 19.02 -41.03 10.96
CA VAL A 61 20.39 -40.68 11.35
C VAL A 61 20.58 -41.03 12.82
N LYS A 62 21.63 -41.78 13.14
CA LYS A 62 21.99 -42.14 14.51
C LYS A 62 23.41 -41.70 14.84
N GLU A 63 23.62 -41.19 16.03
CA GLU A 63 24.93 -40.77 16.53
C GLU A 63 25.67 -41.94 17.19
N VAL A 64 26.95 -42.09 16.88
CA VAL A 64 27.80 -43.14 17.46
C VAL A 64 28.21 -42.73 18.87
N VAL A 65 27.79 -43.49 19.87
CA VAL A 65 28.07 -43.24 21.28
C VAL A 65 28.70 -44.46 21.95
N GLU A 66 29.39 -44.24 23.07
CA GLU A 66 29.97 -45.33 23.86
C GLU A 66 28.88 -46.10 24.63
N THR A 67 27.88 -45.40 25.16
CA THR A 67 26.76 -46.02 25.90
C THR A 67 25.43 -45.51 25.35
N VAL A 68 24.62 -46.41 24.78
CA VAL A 68 23.32 -46.07 24.18
C VAL A 68 22.29 -45.80 25.28
N MET A 69 21.75 -44.58 25.30
CA MET A 69 20.66 -44.12 26.15
C MET A 69 19.32 -44.13 25.38
N ASP A 70 19.34 -43.78 24.10
CA ASP A 70 18.16 -43.82 23.21
C ASP A 70 18.47 -44.60 21.93
N SER A 71 17.90 -45.80 21.79
CA SER A 71 18.11 -46.67 20.63
C SER A 71 17.61 -46.10 19.29
N ASN A 72 16.77 -45.07 19.32
CA ASN A 72 16.26 -44.42 18.11
C ASN A 72 17.21 -43.34 17.59
N LEU A 73 17.97 -42.69 18.48
CA LEU A 73 18.87 -41.58 18.15
C LEU A 73 20.34 -41.99 18.15
N GLU A 74 20.68 -43.09 18.82
CA GLU A 74 22.06 -43.46 19.09
C GLU A 74 22.36 -44.90 18.63
N VAL A 75 23.63 -45.15 18.31
CA VAL A 75 24.17 -46.46 17.94
C VAL A 75 25.48 -46.70 18.71
N SER A 76 25.72 -47.93 19.15
CA SER A 76 26.95 -48.25 19.88
C SER A 76 28.17 -48.20 18.95
N LEU A 77 29.34 -47.89 19.49
CA LEU A 77 30.59 -47.97 18.73
C LEU A 77 30.85 -49.39 18.19
N GLU A 78 30.44 -50.43 18.92
CA GLU A 78 30.58 -51.82 18.46
C GLU A 78 29.76 -52.06 17.19
N ASP A 79 28.48 -51.67 17.18
CA ASP A 79 27.58 -51.82 16.02
C ASP A 79 28.01 -50.93 14.85
N ALA A 80 28.50 -49.72 15.13
CA ALA A 80 29.05 -48.81 14.13
C ALA A 80 30.25 -49.45 13.40
N LEU A 81 31.19 -50.04 14.15
CA LEU A 81 32.39 -50.66 13.62
C LEU A 81 32.11 -51.93 12.79
N GLU A 82 30.97 -52.60 12.99
CA GLU A 82 30.52 -53.71 12.14
C GLU A 82 30.15 -53.24 10.73
N ILE A 83 29.59 -52.03 10.60
CA ILE A 83 29.20 -51.43 9.32
C ILE A 83 30.44 -50.93 8.58
N ASN A 84 31.29 -50.15 9.26
CA ASN A 84 32.55 -49.69 8.72
C ASN A 84 33.56 -49.44 9.85
N ARG A 85 34.79 -49.95 9.68
CA ARG A 85 35.88 -49.82 10.67
C ARG A 85 36.41 -48.39 10.84
N GLY A 86 35.95 -47.45 10.03
CA GLY A 86 36.38 -46.05 10.07
C GLY A 86 35.53 -45.14 10.94
N TYR A 87 34.47 -45.64 11.61
CA TYR A 87 33.61 -44.81 12.46
C TYR A 87 34.24 -44.56 13.84
N GLU A 88 34.15 -43.31 14.30
CA GLU A 88 34.56 -42.84 15.61
C GLU A 88 33.35 -42.39 16.46
N ILE A 89 33.55 -42.23 17.76
CA ILE A 89 32.51 -41.70 18.66
C ILE A 89 32.18 -40.27 18.23
N GLY A 90 30.89 -39.97 18.07
CA GLY A 90 30.36 -38.69 17.57
C GLY A 90 30.04 -38.69 16.07
N ASP A 91 30.38 -39.74 15.33
CA ASP A 91 29.98 -39.86 13.92
C ASP A 91 28.48 -40.08 13.76
N LYS A 92 27.93 -39.68 12.60
CA LYS A 92 26.53 -39.89 12.24
C LYS A 92 26.39 -40.98 11.19
N ILE A 93 25.64 -42.03 11.50
CA ILE A 93 25.36 -43.14 10.59
C ILE A 93 23.93 -43.02 10.07
N ARG A 94 23.78 -43.11 8.74
CA ARG A 94 22.48 -43.10 8.04
C ARG A 94 22.00 -44.53 7.81
N PHE A 95 20.82 -44.86 8.34
CA PHE A 95 20.14 -46.13 8.12
C PHE A 95 18.93 -45.91 7.21
N GLU A 96 18.85 -46.61 6.08
CA GLU A 96 17.70 -46.48 5.17
C GLU A 96 16.44 -47.10 5.80
N VAL A 97 15.39 -46.30 5.94
CA VAL A 97 14.12 -46.66 6.58
C VAL A 97 12.92 -46.34 5.68
N THR A 98 13.14 -46.22 4.37
CA THR A 98 12.11 -45.89 3.36
C THR A 98 11.00 -46.95 3.34
N PRO A 99 9.73 -46.60 3.67
CA PRO A 99 8.60 -47.51 3.55
C PRO A 99 8.24 -47.83 2.08
N GLU A 100 7.60 -48.97 1.81
CA GLU A 100 7.24 -49.38 0.44
C GLU A 100 6.25 -48.41 -0.25
N ASP A 101 5.27 -47.88 0.50
CA ASP A 101 4.28 -46.92 -0.01
C ASP A 101 4.75 -45.45 -0.02
N PHE A 102 5.98 -45.20 0.44
CA PHE A 102 6.50 -43.84 0.60
C PHE A 102 6.61 -43.08 -0.73
N GLY A 103 6.74 -43.79 -1.85
CA GLY A 103 6.73 -43.18 -3.18
C GLY A 103 5.41 -42.50 -3.55
N ARG A 104 4.27 -43.01 -3.09
CA ARG A 104 2.95 -42.39 -3.33
C ARG A 104 2.79 -41.12 -2.49
N ILE A 105 3.14 -41.20 -1.21
CA ILE A 105 3.13 -40.06 -0.28
C ILE A 105 4.05 -38.97 -0.81
N ALA A 106 5.28 -39.32 -1.21
CA ALA A 106 6.23 -38.39 -1.82
C ALA A 106 5.69 -37.70 -3.08
N ALA A 107 4.98 -38.42 -3.95
CA ALA A 107 4.39 -37.81 -5.13
C ALA A 107 3.24 -36.84 -4.80
N GLN A 108 2.39 -37.16 -3.81
CA GLN A 108 1.30 -36.30 -3.37
C GLN A 108 1.83 -35.03 -2.67
N THR A 109 2.76 -35.19 -1.73
CA THR A 109 3.43 -34.07 -1.05
C THR A 109 4.17 -33.21 -2.05
N ALA A 110 4.91 -33.81 -2.99
CA ALA A 110 5.60 -33.06 -4.05
C ALA A 110 4.62 -32.23 -4.88
N LYS A 111 3.49 -32.81 -5.31
CA LYS A 111 2.46 -32.06 -6.05
C LYS A 111 1.98 -30.84 -5.25
N GLN A 112 1.74 -30.99 -3.96
CA GLN A 112 1.23 -29.91 -3.13
C GLN A 112 2.25 -28.80 -2.91
N VAL A 113 3.48 -29.16 -2.55
CA VAL A 113 4.59 -28.19 -2.39
C VAL A 113 4.85 -27.45 -3.70
N ILE A 114 4.87 -28.15 -4.85
CA ILE A 114 5.00 -27.52 -6.17
C ILE A 114 3.86 -26.55 -6.42
N THR A 115 2.62 -26.95 -6.16
CA THR A 115 1.45 -26.09 -6.40
C THR A 115 1.47 -24.86 -5.51
N GLN A 116 1.93 -24.99 -4.27
CA GLN A 116 2.10 -23.87 -3.36
C GLN A 116 3.21 -22.92 -3.80
N ARG A 117 4.42 -23.44 -4.09
CA ARG A 117 5.52 -22.61 -4.59
C ARG A 117 5.15 -21.90 -5.89
N LEU A 118 4.40 -22.56 -6.76
CA LEU A 118 3.85 -21.93 -7.97
C LEU A 118 2.91 -20.78 -7.64
N ARG A 119 2.00 -20.95 -6.67
CA ARG A 119 1.11 -19.87 -6.22
C ARG A 119 1.88 -18.71 -5.57
N GLU A 120 2.90 -18.98 -4.79
CA GLU A 120 3.76 -17.96 -4.16
C GLU A 120 4.49 -17.13 -5.23
N ALA A 121 5.15 -17.79 -6.18
CA ALA A 121 5.81 -17.10 -7.29
C ALA A 121 4.82 -16.30 -8.14
N GLU A 122 3.62 -16.85 -8.44
CA GLU A 122 2.59 -16.11 -9.17
C GLU A 122 2.09 -14.89 -8.39
N ARG A 123 1.95 -14.99 -7.07
CA ARG A 123 1.56 -13.87 -6.20
C ARG A 123 2.61 -12.75 -6.21
N GLU A 124 3.88 -13.10 -6.16
CA GLU A 124 4.98 -12.12 -6.18
C GLU A 124 5.03 -11.37 -7.52
N ILE A 125 4.94 -12.09 -8.64
CA ILE A 125 4.88 -11.49 -9.98
C ILE A 125 3.70 -10.54 -10.12
N ILE A 126 2.52 -10.93 -9.61
CA ILE A 126 1.34 -10.06 -9.64
C ILE A 126 1.55 -8.82 -8.77
N TYR A 127 2.14 -8.95 -7.59
CA TYR A 127 2.42 -7.80 -6.73
C TYR A 127 3.36 -6.78 -7.42
N GLU A 128 4.47 -7.26 -7.99
CA GLU A 128 5.43 -6.42 -8.72
C GLU A 128 4.82 -5.77 -9.95
N GLU A 129 3.89 -6.42 -10.64
CA GLU A 129 3.21 -5.82 -11.79
C GLU A 129 2.21 -4.74 -11.38
N PHE A 130 1.46 -4.95 -10.29
CA PHE A 130 0.37 -4.04 -9.91
C PHE A 130 0.80 -2.87 -9.03
N ILE A 131 1.95 -2.96 -8.37
CA ILE A 131 2.51 -1.80 -7.63
C ILE A 131 2.83 -0.64 -8.58
N ASP A 132 3.25 -0.92 -9.82
CA ASP A 132 3.50 0.10 -10.85
C ASP A 132 2.21 0.79 -11.34
N TYR A 133 1.06 0.13 -11.15
CA TYR A 133 -0.27 0.68 -11.47
C TYR A 133 -0.92 1.39 -10.27
N GLU A 134 -0.23 1.52 -9.14
CA GLU A 134 -0.69 2.34 -8.02
C GLU A 134 -0.92 3.79 -8.49
N ASP A 135 -2.02 4.40 -8.02
CA ASP A 135 -2.48 5.72 -8.46
C ASP A 135 -2.82 5.83 -9.96
N ASP A 136 -3.12 4.73 -10.66
CA ASP A 136 -3.54 4.74 -12.07
C ASP A 136 -4.99 4.23 -12.29
N LEU A 137 -5.52 4.42 -13.50
CA LEU A 137 -6.83 3.92 -13.93
C LEU A 137 -6.70 2.61 -14.69
N LEU A 138 -7.40 1.60 -14.19
CA LEU A 138 -7.55 0.32 -14.87
C LEU A 138 -9.01 0.08 -15.26
N THR A 139 -9.20 -0.63 -16.36
CA THR A 139 -10.52 -1.09 -16.78
C THR A 139 -10.68 -2.54 -16.38
N GLY A 140 -11.67 -2.82 -15.55
CA GLY A 140 -11.99 -4.17 -15.09
C GLY A 140 -13.40 -4.59 -15.44
N THR A 141 -13.69 -5.86 -15.20
CA THR A 141 -15.04 -6.43 -15.34
C THR A 141 -15.53 -6.88 -13.97
N VAL A 142 -16.73 -6.48 -13.59
CA VAL A 142 -17.33 -6.91 -12.32
C VAL A 142 -17.58 -8.42 -12.39
N GLU A 143 -16.96 -9.19 -11.51
CA GLU A 143 -17.07 -10.65 -11.52
C GLU A 143 -18.16 -11.10 -10.56
N ARG A 144 -18.11 -10.62 -9.32
CA ARG A 144 -19.07 -10.95 -8.27
C ARG A 144 -19.24 -9.81 -7.28
N GLN A 145 -20.37 -9.82 -6.58
CA GLN A 145 -20.70 -8.84 -5.56
C GLN A 145 -21.16 -9.57 -4.29
N ASP A 146 -20.49 -9.26 -3.18
CA ASP A 146 -20.89 -9.67 -1.84
C ASP A 146 -21.71 -8.56 -1.16
N ARG A 147 -22.18 -8.80 0.07
CA ARG A 147 -22.88 -7.76 0.86
C ARG A 147 -21.99 -6.57 1.21
N ARG A 148 -20.67 -6.76 1.21
CA ARG A 148 -19.69 -5.77 1.67
C ARG A 148 -18.71 -5.31 0.59
N TYR A 149 -18.44 -6.11 -0.44
CA TYR A 149 -17.42 -5.78 -1.44
C TYR A 149 -17.90 -6.14 -2.83
N ILE A 150 -17.39 -5.42 -3.83
CA ILE A 150 -17.53 -5.75 -5.24
C ILE A 150 -16.16 -6.20 -5.73
N TYR A 151 -16.10 -7.34 -6.39
CA TYR A 151 -14.86 -7.88 -6.94
C TYR A 151 -14.80 -7.58 -8.43
N VAL A 152 -13.72 -6.93 -8.83
CA VAL A 152 -13.50 -6.43 -10.18
C VAL A 152 -12.31 -7.17 -10.75
N ASN A 153 -12.53 -7.97 -11.78
CA ASN A 153 -11.48 -8.70 -12.45
C ASN A 153 -10.69 -7.75 -13.37
N LEU A 154 -9.39 -7.63 -13.11
CA LEU A 154 -8.44 -6.81 -13.89
C LEU A 154 -7.68 -7.65 -14.95
N GLY A 155 -8.10 -8.89 -15.17
CA GLY A 155 -7.53 -9.85 -16.13
C GLY A 155 -6.71 -10.95 -15.44
N LYS A 156 -5.77 -10.57 -14.57
CA LYS A 156 -4.88 -11.49 -13.85
C LYS A 156 -5.32 -11.77 -12.41
N ILE A 157 -5.96 -10.79 -11.77
CA ILE A 157 -6.33 -10.83 -10.36
C ILE A 157 -7.64 -10.06 -10.13
N GLU A 158 -8.38 -10.47 -9.10
CA GLU A 158 -9.55 -9.76 -8.60
C GLU A 158 -9.12 -8.57 -7.71
N ALA A 159 -9.54 -7.37 -8.08
CA ALA A 159 -9.45 -6.19 -7.23
C ALA A 159 -10.71 -6.02 -6.39
N VAL A 160 -10.56 -5.40 -5.23
CA VAL A 160 -11.64 -5.21 -4.25
C VAL A 160 -12.08 -3.75 -4.25
N LEU A 161 -13.35 -3.52 -4.62
CA LEU A 161 -14.02 -2.23 -4.48
C LEU A 161 -14.82 -2.21 -3.18
N THR A 162 -14.47 -1.29 -2.29
CA THR A 162 -15.13 -1.10 -1.00
C THR A 162 -16.42 -0.28 -1.15
N PRO A 163 -17.36 -0.34 -0.18
CA PRO A 163 -18.57 0.49 -0.22
C PRO A 163 -18.28 1.99 -0.17
N GLU A 164 -17.20 2.37 0.52
CA GLU A 164 -16.73 3.77 0.61
C GLU A 164 -16.05 4.21 -0.69
N GLY A 165 -15.43 3.26 -1.40
CA GLY A 165 -14.88 3.45 -2.74
C GLY A 165 -15.94 3.53 -3.84
N GLN A 166 -17.20 3.19 -3.57
CA GLN A 166 -18.28 3.19 -4.56
C GLN A 166 -18.97 4.56 -4.62
N ILE A 167 -19.25 5.06 -5.83
CA ILE A 167 -20.03 6.29 -5.98
C ILE A 167 -21.47 6.04 -5.52
N PRO A 168 -22.04 6.89 -4.63
CA PRO A 168 -23.40 6.72 -4.13
C PRO A 168 -24.43 6.63 -5.26
N GLY A 169 -25.25 5.57 -5.24
CA GLY A 169 -26.30 5.36 -6.23
C GLY A 169 -25.86 4.55 -7.45
N GLU A 170 -24.57 4.20 -7.58
CA GLU A 170 -24.14 3.21 -8.58
C GLU A 170 -24.66 1.81 -8.23
N TYR A 171 -25.11 1.09 -9.24
CA TYR A 171 -25.43 -0.31 -9.15
C TYR A 171 -24.71 -1.04 -10.28
N PHE A 172 -24.00 -2.11 -9.93
CA PHE A 172 -23.25 -2.91 -10.87
C PHE A 172 -23.88 -4.29 -10.99
N GLN A 173 -23.90 -4.80 -12.21
CA GLN A 173 -24.25 -6.18 -12.50
C GLN A 173 -22.98 -6.99 -12.78
N PRO A 174 -22.98 -8.29 -12.49
CA PRO A 174 -21.92 -9.17 -12.96
C PRO A 174 -21.73 -9.00 -14.48
N HIS A 175 -20.49 -8.96 -14.93
CA HIS A 175 -20.03 -8.73 -16.31
C HIS A 175 -20.05 -7.26 -16.79
N ASP A 176 -20.43 -6.31 -15.93
CA ASP A 176 -20.29 -4.89 -16.27
C ASP A 176 -18.81 -4.51 -16.38
N ARG A 177 -18.46 -3.75 -17.43
CA ARG A 177 -17.13 -3.17 -17.58
C ARG A 177 -17.09 -1.80 -16.92
N ILE A 178 -16.15 -1.62 -16.00
CA ILE A 178 -16.03 -0.40 -15.21
C ILE A 178 -14.59 0.07 -15.17
N GLN A 179 -14.38 1.39 -15.20
CA GLN A 179 -13.07 1.97 -14.91
C GLN A 179 -12.93 2.15 -13.40
N VAL A 180 -11.78 1.82 -12.85
CA VAL A 180 -11.50 1.92 -11.42
C VAL A 180 -10.13 2.54 -11.21
N TYR A 181 -10.00 3.32 -10.15
CA TYR A 181 -8.73 3.87 -9.71
C TYR A 181 -8.08 2.90 -8.73
N VAL A 182 -6.83 2.54 -8.96
CA VAL A 182 -6.04 1.74 -8.02
C VAL A 182 -5.63 2.63 -6.85
N GLU A 183 -6.27 2.45 -5.70
CA GLU A 183 -6.04 3.27 -4.51
C GLU A 183 -4.78 2.84 -3.77
N ARG A 184 -4.55 1.52 -3.67
CA ARG A 184 -3.35 0.93 -3.08
C ARG A 184 -3.24 -0.55 -3.38
N VAL A 185 -2.02 -1.06 -3.34
CA VAL A 185 -1.72 -2.48 -3.51
C VAL A 185 -1.02 -3.01 -2.24
N GLU A 186 -1.67 -3.94 -1.55
CA GLU A 186 -1.16 -4.52 -0.31
C GLU A 186 -0.71 -5.96 -0.53
N ASN A 187 0.48 -6.33 -0.03
CA ASN A 187 0.89 -7.73 0.01
C ASN A 187 0.42 -8.38 1.32
N THR A 188 -0.57 -9.25 1.26
CA THR A 188 -1.12 -9.94 2.44
C THR A 188 -0.64 -11.39 2.49
N THR A 189 -0.77 -12.06 3.64
CA THR A 189 -0.42 -13.49 3.79
C THR A 189 -1.18 -14.40 2.82
N LYS A 190 -2.35 -13.96 2.33
CA LYS A 190 -3.16 -14.69 1.35
C LYS A 190 -2.83 -14.34 -0.11
N GLY A 191 -1.85 -13.46 -0.33
CA GLY A 191 -1.45 -12.92 -1.63
C GLY A 191 -1.70 -11.41 -1.76
N PRO A 192 -1.34 -10.80 -2.89
CA PRO A 192 -1.58 -9.38 -3.14
C PRO A 192 -3.08 -9.09 -3.16
N GLN A 193 -3.47 -7.99 -2.55
CA GLN A 193 -4.81 -7.45 -2.59
C GLN A 193 -4.76 -6.04 -3.17
N ILE A 194 -5.51 -5.84 -4.25
CA ILE A 194 -5.59 -4.55 -4.94
C ILE A 194 -6.88 -3.89 -4.51
N TYR A 195 -6.76 -2.76 -3.82
CA TYR A 195 -7.90 -1.93 -3.44
C TYR A 195 -8.15 -0.91 -4.52
N VAL A 196 -9.39 -0.86 -4.99
CA VAL A 196 -9.80 0.08 -6.01
C VAL A 196 -10.93 0.97 -5.53
N SER A 197 -11.00 2.16 -6.09
CA SER A 197 -11.97 3.19 -5.76
C SER A 197 -12.52 3.86 -7.02
N ARG A 198 -13.77 4.30 -6.94
CA ARG A 198 -14.41 5.21 -7.90
C ARG A 198 -14.74 6.57 -7.27
N THR A 199 -14.54 6.73 -5.96
CA THR A 199 -14.79 7.99 -5.23
C THR A 199 -13.54 8.85 -5.04
N HIS A 200 -12.35 8.26 -5.17
CA HIS A 200 -11.09 8.97 -4.94
C HIS A 200 -10.91 10.19 -5.87
N PRO A 201 -10.41 11.36 -5.40
CA PRO A 201 -10.23 12.55 -6.24
C PRO A 201 -9.29 12.33 -7.43
N ASN A 202 -8.24 11.54 -7.27
CA ASN A 202 -7.27 11.28 -8.34
C ASN A 202 -7.86 10.45 -9.50
N MET A 203 -8.96 9.71 -9.29
CA MET A 203 -9.70 9.11 -10.39
C MET A 203 -10.06 10.16 -11.43
N LEU A 204 -10.49 11.35 -10.97
CA LEU A 204 -10.86 12.44 -11.86
C LEU A 204 -9.65 12.98 -12.62
N LYS A 205 -8.50 13.12 -11.93
CA LYS A 205 -7.24 13.55 -12.54
C LYS A 205 -6.86 12.64 -13.71
N ARG A 206 -6.85 11.33 -13.46
CA ARG A 206 -6.49 10.31 -14.47
C ARG A 206 -7.51 10.23 -15.61
N LEU A 207 -8.80 10.43 -15.35
CA LEU A 207 -9.81 10.47 -16.41
C LEU A 207 -9.57 11.66 -17.36
N PHE A 208 -9.22 12.81 -16.79
CA PHE A 208 -8.85 13.98 -17.59
C PHE A 208 -7.52 13.80 -18.34
N GLU A 209 -6.53 13.14 -17.75
CA GLU A 209 -5.29 12.75 -18.46
C GLU A 209 -5.56 11.85 -19.68
N GLN A 210 -6.53 10.93 -19.58
CA GLN A 210 -6.93 10.08 -20.71
C GLN A 210 -7.71 10.85 -21.80
N GLU A 211 -8.55 11.81 -21.42
CA GLU A 211 -9.43 12.54 -22.36
C GLU A 211 -8.77 13.79 -22.97
N VAL A 212 -7.81 14.41 -22.28
CA VAL A 212 -7.18 15.70 -22.65
C VAL A 212 -5.67 15.51 -22.88
N PRO A 213 -5.21 15.44 -24.14
CA PRO A 213 -3.79 15.28 -24.47
C PRO A 213 -2.90 16.37 -23.87
N GLU A 214 -3.40 17.59 -23.79
CA GLU A 214 -2.65 18.72 -23.24
C GLU A 214 -2.35 18.56 -21.73
N ILE A 215 -3.17 17.78 -21.01
CA ILE A 215 -2.89 17.41 -19.61
C ILE A 215 -1.87 16.28 -19.56
N TYR A 216 -1.98 15.29 -20.44
CA TYR A 216 -1.01 14.19 -20.55
C TYR A 216 0.42 14.69 -20.86
N ASP A 217 0.54 15.67 -21.77
CA ASP A 217 1.82 16.27 -22.16
C ASP A 217 2.34 17.31 -21.15
N GLY A 218 1.57 17.65 -20.11
CA GLY A 218 1.94 18.64 -19.08
C GLY A 218 1.86 20.11 -19.52
N THR A 219 1.21 20.40 -20.64
CA THR A 219 0.95 21.80 -21.07
C THR A 219 -0.10 22.46 -20.21
N VAL A 220 -1.10 21.67 -19.79
CA VAL A 220 -2.13 22.05 -18.82
C VAL A 220 -1.96 21.17 -17.58
N GLU A 221 -1.90 21.77 -16.40
CA GLU A 221 -1.76 21.05 -15.14
C GLU A 221 -3.03 21.20 -14.30
N ILE A 222 -3.47 20.10 -13.71
CA ILE A 222 -4.52 20.11 -12.67
C ILE A 222 -3.84 20.43 -11.33
N ARG A 223 -4.08 21.64 -10.81
CA ARG A 223 -3.47 22.14 -9.57
C ARG A 223 -4.22 21.68 -8.32
N ALA A 224 -5.54 21.61 -8.38
CA ALA A 224 -6.37 21.22 -7.24
C ALA A 224 -7.67 20.56 -7.67
N ILE A 225 -8.17 19.64 -6.83
CA ILE A 225 -9.43 18.93 -7.03
C ILE A 225 -10.22 18.94 -5.73
N ALA A 226 -11.47 19.41 -5.80
CA ALA A 226 -12.44 19.26 -4.72
C ALA A 226 -13.62 18.44 -5.22
N ARG A 227 -13.80 17.25 -4.65
CA ARG A 227 -14.78 16.27 -5.11
C ARG A 227 -15.75 15.87 -4.00
N GLU A 228 -17.04 15.90 -4.34
CA GLU A 228 -18.14 15.19 -3.67
C GLU A 228 -18.69 14.15 -4.66
N ALA A 229 -18.18 12.92 -4.58
CA ALA A 229 -18.38 11.89 -5.60
C ALA A 229 -19.86 11.60 -5.89
N GLY A 230 -20.20 11.55 -7.17
CA GLY A 230 -21.56 11.29 -7.67
C GLY A 230 -22.52 12.48 -7.64
N ASP A 231 -22.10 13.64 -7.14
CA ASP A 231 -22.93 14.84 -7.11
C ASP A 231 -22.26 16.01 -7.83
N ARG A 232 -21.11 16.49 -7.30
CA ARG A 232 -20.39 17.64 -7.86
C ARG A 232 -18.89 17.64 -7.56
N SER A 233 -18.10 18.06 -8.55
CA SER A 233 -16.66 18.28 -8.43
C SER A 233 -16.25 19.64 -8.97
N LYS A 234 -15.20 20.22 -8.37
CA LYS A 234 -14.50 21.41 -8.86
C LYS A 234 -13.05 21.05 -9.19
N LEU A 235 -12.60 21.49 -10.35
CA LEU A 235 -11.27 21.24 -10.89
C LEU A 235 -10.58 22.58 -11.18
N ALA A 236 -9.43 22.83 -10.57
CA ALA A 236 -8.62 24.01 -10.84
C ALA A 236 -7.48 23.64 -11.80
N VAL A 237 -7.46 24.29 -12.96
CA VAL A 237 -6.49 24.01 -14.03
C VAL A 237 -5.65 25.24 -14.35
N TYR A 238 -4.38 25.01 -14.65
CA TYR A 238 -3.40 26.04 -15.00
C TYR A 238 -2.73 25.66 -16.32
N SER A 239 -2.38 26.63 -17.18
CA SER A 239 -1.55 26.35 -18.35
C SER A 239 -0.16 26.96 -18.21
N ASN A 240 0.85 26.15 -18.51
CA ASN A 240 2.24 26.60 -18.61
C ASN A 240 2.49 27.41 -19.89
N ASP A 241 1.63 27.29 -20.91
CA ASP A 241 1.72 28.05 -22.17
C ASP A 241 0.67 29.17 -22.19
N PRO A 242 1.07 30.45 -22.26
CA PRO A 242 0.13 31.57 -22.30
C PRO A 242 -0.75 31.60 -23.57
N ASN A 243 -0.45 30.80 -24.60
CA ASN A 243 -1.26 30.70 -25.81
C ASN A 243 -2.36 29.62 -25.71
N VAL A 244 -2.38 28.84 -24.62
CA VAL A 244 -3.33 27.75 -24.41
C VAL A 244 -4.30 28.15 -23.30
N ASP A 245 -5.59 28.12 -23.61
CA ASP A 245 -6.65 28.30 -22.62
C ASP A 245 -6.85 26.98 -21.85
N PRO A 246 -6.52 26.91 -20.55
CA PRO A 246 -6.61 25.67 -19.79
C PRO A 246 -8.07 25.21 -19.63
N VAL A 247 -9.02 26.12 -19.42
CA VAL A 247 -10.43 25.78 -19.19
C VAL A 247 -11.06 25.31 -20.50
N GLY A 248 -10.91 26.07 -21.58
CA GLY A 248 -11.44 25.71 -22.90
C GLY A 248 -10.91 24.38 -23.42
N THR A 249 -9.63 24.08 -23.14
CA THR A 249 -8.98 22.82 -23.51
C THR A 249 -9.58 21.61 -22.77
N CYS A 250 -9.85 21.75 -21.46
CA CYS A 250 -10.46 20.70 -20.66
C CYS A 250 -11.94 20.47 -21.00
N VAL A 251 -12.68 21.54 -21.32
CA VAL A 251 -14.10 21.45 -21.70
C VAL A 251 -14.26 20.85 -23.09
N GLY A 252 -13.41 21.25 -24.04
CA GLY A 252 -13.45 20.81 -25.43
C GLY A 252 -14.63 21.38 -26.23
N PRO A 253 -14.71 21.08 -27.54
CA PRO A 253 -15.74 21.62 -28.42
C PRO A 253 -17.15 21.29 -27.92
N ARG A 254 -17.93 22.33 -27.57
CA ARG A 254 -19.29 22.18 -26.99
C ARG A 254 -19.34 21.31 -25.73
N GLY A 255 -18.26 21.26 -24.96
CA GLY A 255 -18.22 20.45 -23.74
C GLY A 255 -18.04 18.96 -23.97
N SER A 256 -17.59 18.53 -25.16
CA SER A 256 -17.51 17.11 -25.48
C SER A 256 -16.60 16.33 -24.52
N ARG A 257 -15.43 16.89 -24.17
CA ARG A 257 -14.42 16.22 -23.34
C ARG A 257 -14.91 16.07 -21.89
N VAL A 258 -15.33 17.19 -21.30
CA VAL A 258 -15.90 17.18 -19.95
C VAL A 258 -17.13 16.26 -19.87
N GLN A 259 -17.98 16.22 -20.89
CA GLN A 259 -19.15 15.35 -20.90
C GLN A 259 -18.79 13.86 -20.95
N THR A 260 -17.71 13.45 -21.62
CA THR A 260 -17.21 12.08 -21.57
C THR A 260 -16.89 11.66 -20.13
N VAL A 261 -16.16 12.50 -19.40
CA VAL A 261 -15.82 12.27 -18.00
C VAL A 261 -17.06 12.28 -17.09
N VAL A 262 -17.99 13.22 -17.29
CA VAL A 262 -19.28 13.26 -16.56
C VAL A 262 -20.07 11.97 -16.76
N ASN A 263 -20.10 11.44 -17.98
CA ASN A 263 -20.83 10.23 -18.31
C ASN A 263 -20.21 8.99 -17.64
N GLU A 264 -18.88 8.92 -17.57
CA GLU A 264 -18.17 7.83 -16.86
C GLU A 264 -18.48 7.86 -15.35
N LEU A 265 -18.62 9.04 -14.77
CA LEU A 265 -18.98 9.26 -13.36
C LEU A 265 -20.50 9.32 -13.12
N LYS A 266 -21.31 8.77 -14.03
CA LYS A 266 -22.78 8.66 -13.93
C LYS A 266 -23.53 9.98 -13.70
N GLY A 267 -23.03 11.08 -14.25
CA GLY A 267 -23.69 12.38 -14.19
C GLY A 267 -23.23 13.27 -13.04
N GLU A 268 -22.07 12.99 -12.44
CA GLU A 268 -21.40 13.91 -11.52
C GLU A 268 -21.18 15.28 -12.21
N ASN A 269 -21.73 16.36 -11.65
CA ASN A 269 -21.57 17.69 -12.24
C ASN A 269 -20.15 18.21 -12.03
N MET A 270 -19.58 18.88 -13.03
CA MET A 270 -18.20 19.35 -12.94
C MET A 270 -18.08 20.84 -13.27
N ASP A 271 -17.40 21.56 -12.39
CA ASP A 271 -16.96 22.93 -12.64
C ASP A 271 -15.45 22.93 -12.90
N ILE A 272 -15.03 23.35 -14.08
CA ILE A 272 -13.63 23.56 -14.41
C ILE A 272 -13.35 25.06 -14.30
N ILE A 273 -12.39 25.42 -13.47
CA ILE A 273 -12.02 26.81 -13.20
C ILE A 273 -10.54 27.03 -13.53
N GLU A 274 -10.19 28.26 -13.88
CA GLU A 274 -8.80 28.68 -14.02
C GLU A 274 -8.17 28.88 -12.64
N TRP A 275 -7.02 28.25 -12.45
CA TRP A 275 -6.19 28.43 -11.27
C TRP A 275 -5.32 29.68 -11.43
N ASP A 276 -5.23 30.47 -10.38
CA ASP A 276 -4.42 31.69 -10.33
C ASP A 276 -3.52 31.67 -9.07
N GLU A 277 -2.37 32.32 -9.16
CA GLU A 277 -1.44 32.47 -8.02
C GLU A 277 -2.00 33.44 -6.97
N ASP A 278 -2.81 34.43 -7.38
CA ASP A 278 -3.51 35.32 -6.47
C ASP A 278 -4.68 34.57 -5.81
N PRO A 279 -4.64 34.36 -4.48
CA PRO A 279 -5.71 33.65 -3.77
C PRO A 279 -7.06 34.36 -3.91
N ALA A 280 -7.11 35.69 -4.06
CA ALA A 280 -8.37 36.42 -4.24
C ALA A 280 -9.05 36.02 -5.55
N VAL A 281 -8.26 35.95 -6.64
CA VAL A 281 -8.73 35.55 -7.96
C VAL A 281 -9.13 34.08 -7.96
N LEU A 282 -8.32 33.21 -7.35
CA LEU A 282 -8.63 31.78 -7.23
C LEU A 282 -9.93 31.54 -6.45
N ILE A 283 -10.15 32.22 -5.32
CA ILE A 283 -11.38 32.10 -4.52
C ILE A 283 -12.60 32.59 -5.30
N ALA A 284 -12.47 33.72 -6.00
CA ALA A 284 -13.52 34.25 -6.85
C ALA A 284 -13.90 33.24 -7.96
N ASN A 285 -12.89 32.70 -8.66
CA ASN A 285 -13.08 31.67 -9.69
C ASN A 285 -13.73 30.39 -9.11
N ALA A 286 -13.36 29.98 -7.90
CA ALA A 286 -13.88 28.78 -7.26
C ALA A 286 -15.37 28.85 -6.91
N LEU A 287 -15.92 30.06 -6.72
CA LEU A 287 -17.33 30.29 -6.41
C LEU A 287 -18.24 30.35 -7.65
N ASN A 288 -17.68 30.29 -8.86
CA ASN A 288 -18.41 30.16 -10.12
C ASN A 288 -19.47 29.04 -9.99
N PRO A 289 -20.76 29.31 -10.31
CA PRO A 289 -21.31 30.41 -11.13
C PRO A 289 -21.75 31.69 -10.42
N ALA A 290 -21.42 31.89 -9.14
CA ALA A 290 -21.73 33.14 -8.46
C ALA A 290 -20.66 34.21 -8.70
N ASP A 291 -21.09 35.40 -9.13
CA ASP A 291 -20.20 36.57 -9.23
C ASP A 291 -19.78 37.05 -7.84
N VAL A 292 -18.49 37.34 -7.69
CA VAL A 292 -17.87 37.84 -6.46
C VAL A 292 -17.49 39.31 -6.64
N LEU A 293 -17.85 40.14 -5.66
CA LEU A 293 -17.54 41.58 -5.65
C LEU A 293 -16.17 41.84 -5.01
N ALA A 294 -15.91 41.20 -3.86
CA ALA A 294 -14.67 41.38 -3.11
C ALA A 294 -14.37 40.16 -2.24
N VAL A 295 -13.08 39.96 -1.96
CA VAL A 295 -12.57 38.94 -1.04
C VAL A 295 -11.73 39.64 0.02
N HIS A 296 -12.12 39.50 1.28
CA HIS A 296 -11.42 40.08 2.43
C HIS A 296 -10.77 38.96 3.24
N PHE A 297 -9.44 38.92 3.27
CA PHE A 297 -8.69 37.95 4.05
C PHE A 297 -8.65 38.33 5.52
N VAL A 298 -8.94 37.38 6.39
CA VAL A 298 -8.77 37.54 7.83
C VAL A 298 -7.27 37.49 8.13
N PRO A 299 -6.69 38.51 8.77
CA PRO A 299 -5.30 38.50 9.21
C PRO A 299 -4.98 37.24 10.04
N ASN A 300 -3.78 36.67 9.83
CA ASN A 300 -3.27 35.53 10.61
C ASN A 300 -4.13 34.25 10.59
N GLU A 301 -5.15 34.15 9.74
CA GLU A 301 -5.98 32.96 9.57
C GLU A 301 -6.08 32.54 8.09
N GLN A 302 -6.21 31.24 7.82
CA GLN A 302 -6.62 30.75 6.49
C GLN A 302 -8.14 30.87 6.33
N ALA A 303 -8.64 32.09 6.45
CA ALA A 303 -10.06 32.42 6.36
C ALA A 303 -10.28 33.71 5.56
N CYS A 304 -11.40 33.80 4.87
CA CYS A 304 -11.80 34.99 4.14
C CYS A 304 -13.31 35.19 4.18
N VAL A 305 -13.71 36.46 4.14
CA VAL A 305 -15.09 36.90 3.93
C VAL A 305 -15.24 37.31 2.47
N VAL A 306 -16.12 36.64 1.76
CA VAL A 306 -16.41 36.90 0.35
C VAL A 306 -17.73 37.63 0.25
N VAL A 307 -17.71 38.77 -0.44
CA VAL A 307 -18.88 39.60 -0.67
C VAL A 307 -19.44 39.28 -2.05
N VAL A 308 -20.72 38.94 -2.09
CA VAL A 308 -21.45 38.66 -3.34
C VAL A 308 -22.68 39.56 -3.46
N PRO A 309 -23.21 39.79 -4.67
CA PRO A 309 -24.48 40.47 -4.82
C PRO A 309 -25.63 39.74 -4.08
N ASP A 310 -26.63 40.48 -3.57
CA ASP A 310 -27.75 39.89 -2.81
C ASP A 310 -28.50 38.79 -3.59
N ASN A 311 -28.60 38.93 -4.91
CA ASN A 311 -29.23 37.94 -5.78
C ASN A 311 -28.38 36.68 -5.99
N HIS A 312 -27.07 36.72 -5.70
CA HIS A 312 -26.14 35.61 -5.88
C HIS A 312 -25.78 34.90 -4.57
N LEU A 313 -26.20 35.39 -3.40
CA LEU A 313 -25.93 34.75 -2.10
C LEU A 313 -26.32 33.26 -2.08
N SER A 314 -27.54 32.95 -2.51
CA SER A 314 -28.04 31.56 -2.57
C SER A 314 -27.24 30.69 -3.55
N LEU A 315 -26.79 31.27 -4.68
CA LEU A 315 -26.00 30.58 -5.69
C LEU A 315 -24.58 30.28 -5.18
N ALA A 316 -23.97 31.27 -4.51
CA ALA A 316 -22.63 31.20 -3.96
C ALA A 316 -22.54 30.15 -2.84
N ILE A 317 -23.53 30.10 -1.95
CA ILE A 317 -23.66 29.05 -0.92
C ILE A 317 -23.93 27.70 -1.60
N GLY A 318 -24.86 27.66 -2.54
CA GLY A 318 -25.29 26.46 -3.25
C GLY A 318 -26.19 25.55 -2.40
N LYS A 319 -26.69 24.47 -3.01
CA LYS A 319 -27.58 23.51 -2.35
C LYS A 319 -26.89 22.89 -1.13
N ARG A 320 -27.45 23.09 0.07
CA ARG A 320 -26.88 22.62 1.35
C ARG A 320 -25.44 23.10 1.60
N GLY A 321 -25.05 24.26 1.05
CA GLY A 321 -23.70 24.80 1.20
C GLY A 321 -22.64 24.08 0.36
N GLN A 322 -23.04 23.25 -0.62
CA GLN A 322 -22.11 22.44 -1.41
C GLN A 322 -21.10 23.29 -2.20
N ASN A 323 -21.55 24.39 -2.82
CA ASN A 323 -20.66 25.21 -3.65
C ASN A 323 -19.57 25.86 -2.81
N ALA A 324 -19.96 26.47 -1.68
CA ALA A 324 -19.03 27.04 -0.71
C ALA A 324 -18.06 26.00 -0.14
N ARG A 325 -18.55 24.78 0.18
CA ARG A 325 -17.72 23.70 0.74
C ARG A 325 -16.69 23.18 -0.26
N LEU A 326 -17.09 23.01 -1.52
CA LEU A 326 -16.17 22.60 -2.58
C LEU A 326 -15.13 23.69 -2.86
N ALA A 327 -15.54 24.97 -2.90
CA ALA A 327 -14.61 26.09 -3.06
C ALA A 327 -13.61 26.18 -1.90
N ALA A 328 -14.06 26.00 -0.65
CA ALA A 328 -13.20 25.97 0.53
C ALA A 328 -12.20 24.80 0.48
N LYS A 329 -12.66 23.60 0.08
CA LYS A 329 -11.78 22.43 -0.08
C LYS A 329 -10.77 22.61 -1.21
N LEU A 330 -11.16 23.28 -2.29
CA LEU A 330 -10.31 23.51 -3.47
C LEU A 330 -9.20 24.53 -3.19
N THR A 331 -9.55 25.61 -2.50
CA THR A 331 -8.65 26.74 -2.21
C THR A 331 -7.84 26.55 -0.93
N GLY A 332 -8.32 25.70 -0.01
CA GLY A 332 -7.76 25.54 1.33
C GLY A 332 -8.17 26.63 2.33
N TYR A 333 -9.00 27.61 1.92
CA TYR A 333 -9.46 28.69 2.79
C TYR A 333 -10.84 28.39 3.39
N LYS A 334 -11.07 28.85 4.62
CA LYS A 334 -12.42 28.95 5.17
C LYS A 334 -13.13 30.15 4.54
N ILE A 335 -14.17 29.89 3.77
CA ILE A 335 -14.91 30.91 3.03
C ILE A 335 -16.23 31.20 3.77
N ASP A 336 -16.36 32.40 4.31
CA ASP A 336 -17.64 32.96 4.77
C ASP A 336 -18.23 33.84 3.67
N ILE A 337 -19.48 33.59 3.27
CA ILE A 337 -20.11 34.29 2.15
C ILE A 337 -21.17 35.22 2.71
N LYS A 338 -21.06 36.51 2.42
CA LYS A 338 -22.03 37.53 2.81
C LYS A 338 -22.54 38.27 1.59
N SER A 339 -23.81 38.67 1.63
CA SER A 339 -24.30 39.59 0.61
C SER A 339 -23.74 41.01 0.82
N GLU A 340 -23.83 41.87 -0.19
CA GLU A 340 -23.44 43.29 -0.06
C GLU A 340 -24.12 43.94 1.15
N THR A 341 -25.44 43.75 1.30
CA THR A 341 -26.20 44.29 2.44
C THR A 341 -25.74 43.69 3.77
N GLU A 342 -25.54 42.36 3.84
CA GLU A 342 -25.08 41.69 5.06
C GLU A 342 -23.64 42.07 5.44
N TYR A 343 -22.81 42.40 4.45
CA TYR A 343 -21.43 42.81 4.66
C TYR A 343 -21.35 44.23 5.23
N GLU A 344 -22.20 45.15 4.78
CA GLU A 344 -22.31 46.49 5.38
C GLU A 344 -22.63 46.40 6.88
N ASP A 345 -23.64 45.60 7.24
CA ASP A 345 -24.00 45.36 8.65
C ASP A 345 -22.86 44.65 9.43
N TYR A 346 -22.12 43.76 8.76
CA TYR A 346 -21.01 43.03 9.37
C TYR A 346 -19.81 43.93 9.68
N GLN A 347 -19.50 44.92 8.84
CA GLN A 347 -18.40 45.86 9.08
C GLN A 347 -18.59 46.65 10.40
N ASP A 348 -19.85 46.90 10.78
CA ASP A 348 -20.19 47.59 12.03
C ASP A 348 -20.19 46.64 13.26
N SER A 349 -20.07 45.33 13.06
CA SER A 349 -20.12 44.33 14.13
C SER A 349 -18.82 44.27 14.96
N GLU A 350 -18.94 43.90 16.23
CA GLU A 350 -17.77 43.69 17.10
C GLU A 350 -16.89 42.53 16.61
N GLU A 351 -17.48 41.52 15.96
CA GLU A 351 -16.74 40.39 15.38
C GLU A 351 -15.78 40.83 14.27
N TYR A 352 -16.19 41.78 13.42
CA TYR A 352 -15.32 42.32 12.37
C TYR A 352 -14.14 43.08 12.99
N LYS A 353 -14.38 43.88 14.03
CA LYS A 353 -13.32 44.63 14.72
C LYS A 353 -12.31 43.69 15.39
N GLU A 354 -12.79 42.64 16.04
CA GLU A 354 -11.94 41.62 16.67
C GLU A 354 -11.06 40.92 15.63
N LYS A 355 -11.63 40.49 14.50
CA LYS A 355 -10.90 39.71 13.49
C LYS A 355 -9.99 40.53 12.57
N PHE A 356 -10.37 41.75 12.22
CA PHE A 356 -9.65 42.54 11.19
C PHE A 356 -8.89 43.74 11.73
N LEU A 357 -9.25 44.29 12.90
CA LEU A 357 -8.61 45.49 13.47
C LEU A 357 -7.69 45.20 14.66
N GLN A 358 -7.83 44.06 15.33
CA GLN A 358 -7.06 43.77 16.54
C GLN A 358 -5.56 43.56 16.27
N ASP A 359 -5.19 43.08 15.08
CA ASP A 359 -3.79 42.94 14.67
C ASP A 359 -3.13 44.27 14.25
N GLN A 360 -3.89 45.25 13.73
CA GLN A 360 -3.32 46.57 13.41
C GLN A 360 -2.84 47.33 14.65
N ASN A 361 -3.45 47.09 15.82
CA ASN A 361 -2.99 47.69 17.08
C ASN A 361 -1.71 47.03 17.62
N LEU A 362 -1.49 45.73 17.36
CA LEU A 362 -0.27 45.03 17.79
C LEU A 362 0.94 45.43 16.94
N GLU A 363 0.77 45.61 15.63
CA GLU A 363 1.84 46.14 14.76
C GLU A 363 2.18 47.61 15.10
N ALA A 364 1.17 48.46 15.34
CA ALA A 364 1.39 49.85 15.75
C ALA A 364 2.10 49.97 17.12
N GLU A 365 1.76 49.12 18.09
CA GLU A 365 2.47 49.06 19.38
C GLU A 365 3.92 48.57 19.23
N SER A 366 4.19 47.64 18.30
CA SER A 366 5.55 47.17 18.03
C SER A 366 6.44 48.23 17.38
N GLU A 367 5.90 49.03 16.45
CA GLU A 367 6.61 50.15 15.83
C GLU A 367 6.87 51.30 16.83
N GLU A 368 5.93 51.58 17.75
CA GLU A 368 6.13 52.55 18.82
C GLU A 368 7.23 52.09 19.81
N VAL A 369 7.25 50.81 20.19
CA VAL A 369 8.30 50.24 21.06
C VAL A 369 9.67 50.24 20.37
N GLU A 370 9.74 49.96 19.07
CA GLU A 370 10.98 50.00 18.29
C GLU A 370 11.51 51.44 18.11
N SER A 371 10.62 52.43 17.97
CA SER A 371 10.99 53.85 17.96
C SER A 371 11.58 54.32 19.31
N LEU A 372 11.01 53.85 20.43
CA LEU A 372 11.47 54.15 21.78
C LEU A 372 12.82 53.49 22.10
N LEU A 373 13.08 52.29 21.57
CA LEU A 373 14.38 51.61 21.71
C LEU A 373 15.49 52.29 20.89
N ASN A 374 15.16 52.87 19.74
CA ASN A 374 16.10 53.63 18.92
C ASN A 374 16.51 54.97 19.55
N ASP A 375 15.61 55.61 20.31
CA ASP A 375 15.92 56.85 21.05
C ASP A 375 16.87 56.62 22.25
N VAL A 376 16.91 55.40 22.82
CA VAL A 376 17.82 55.06 23.93
C VAL A 376 19.26 54.80 23.45
N ASN A 377 19.44 54.34 22.20
CA ASN A 377 20.77 54.07 21.62
C ASN A 377 21.47 55.30 21.02
N ALA A 378 20.81 56.46 20.96
CA ALA A 378 21.41 57.71 20.46
C ALA A 378 22.26 58.47 21.50
N GLY A 379 22.48 57.88 22.68
CA GLY A 379 22.96 58.58 23.87
C GLY A 379 24.24 58.03 24.50
N GLU A 380 25.19 57.42 23.77
CA GLU A 380 26.55 57.22 24.31
C GLU A 380 27.59 56.95 23.20
N GLU A 381 28.25 58.01 22.73
CA GLU A 381 29.59 57.92 22.14
C GLU A 381 30.52 58.85 22.93
N LEU A 382 31.58 58.30 23.53
CA LEU A 382 32.91 58.94 23.60
C LEU A 382 33.99 57.94 24.06
N MET A 383 34.83 57.58 23.07
CA MET A 383 36.29 57.41 23.10
C MET A 383 36.96 56.02 23.23
N SER A 384 37.64 55.70 22.12
CA SER A 384 39.04 55.25 21.94
C SER A 384 39.44 53.79 22.22
N ASP A 385 39.41 52.99 21.15
CA ASP A 385 40.50 52.23 20.47
C ASP A 385 41.84 51.91 21.21
N PRO A 386 42.62 50.89 20.80
CA PRO A 386 42.57 49.51 21.29
C PRO A 386 43.96 49.00 21.77
N ALA A 387 44.01 47.72 22.20
CA ALA A 387 45.15 46.80 22.24
C ALA A 387 45.64 46.31 23.63
N ALA A 388 45.84 44.99 23.64
CA ALA A 388 46.94 44.23 24.24
C ALA A 388 46.77 43.60 25.65
N LEU A 389 46.89 42.27 25.60
CA LEU A 389 47.51 41.32 26.55
C LEU A 389 46.82 40.96 27.88
N ALA A 390 46.30 39.73 27.88
CA ALA A 390 46.82 38.57 28.63
C ALA A 390 47.22 38.74 30.11
N SER A 391 46.47 38.07 30.99
CA SER A 391 46.91 37.11 32.03
C SER A 391 45.79 37.03 33.07
N ASP A 392 45.14 35.87 33.27
CA ASP A 392 45.47 34.90 34.35
C ASP A 392 45.04 35.45 35.73
N SER A 393 44.27 34.83 36.61
CA SER A 393 43.76 33.46 36.76
C SER A 393 42.96 33.40 38.08
N LEU A 394 41.91 32.54 38.13
CA LEU A 394 41.51 31.68 39.28
C LEU A 394 40.84 32.38 40.53
N VAL A 395 39.82 31.86 41.23
CA VAL A 395 39.36 30.49 41.58
C VAL A 395 37.85 30.48 41.94
N SER A 396 37.27 29.28 41.78
CA SER A 396 35.96 28.66 42.00
C SER A 396 35.18 28.84 43.33
N GLU A 397 33.89 28.48 43.35
CA GLU A 397 33.40 27.18 43.91
C GLU A 397 31.90 26.90 43.59
N GLU A 398 31.68 25.66 43.09
CA GLU A 398 30.61 24.65 43.29
C GLU A 398 29.12 25.02 43.13
N THR A 399 28.29 24.25 42.40
CA THR A 399 27.96 22.82 42.64
C THR A 399 27.56 22.01 41.39
N ASP A 400 28.01 20.75 41.35
CA ASP A 400 27.48 19.60 40.56
C ASP A 400 26.22 19.01 41.27
N PRO A 401 25.31 18.24 40.62
CA PRO A 401 25.58 16.85 40.22
C PRO A 401 24.99 16.38 38.86
N LEU A 402 25.80 15.59 38.13
CA LEU A 402 25.57 14.21 37.60
C LEU A 402 24.36 13.99 36.64
N LEU A 403 24.36 13.12 35.63
CA LEU A 403 25.25 12.16 34.93
C LEU A 403 24.34 11.64 33.77
N SER A 404 24.80 11.57 32.51
CA SER A 404 25.27 10.35 31.81
C SER A 404 24.17 9.31 31.47
N GLU A 405 24.19 8.55 30.38
CA GLU A 405 25.26 8.05 29.53
C GLU A 405 24.81 7.91 28.06
N VAL A 406 25.77 8.16 27.19
CA VAL A 406 25.91 7.57 25.86
C VAL A 406 26.20 6.09 25.98
N SER A 407 25.61 5.27 25.10
CA SER A 407 26.18 4.00 24.69
C SER A 407 26.25 3.95 23.17
N ALA A 408 27.48 3.87 22.68
CA ALA A 408 27.80 3.37 21.37
C ALA A 408 27.70 1.84 21.40
N ASP A 409 27.06 1.26 20.40
CA ASP A 409 27.47 0.01 19.76
C ASP A 409 26.74 -0.09 18.40
N ASP A 410 27.34 -0.86 17.49
CA ASP A 410 26.83 -1.32 16.18
C ASP A 410 27.46 -0.69 14.93
N GLN A 411 28.76 -0.98 14.76
CA GLN A 411 29.31 -1.37 13.46
C GLN A 411 29.73 -2.86 13.51
N ALA A 412 28.97 -3.73 12.83
CA ALA A 412 29.43 -4.88 12.05
C ALA A 412 28.22 -5.66 11.50
N GLY A 413 28.24 -6.04 10.22
CA GLY A 413 27.31 -7.03 9.68
C GLY A 413 26.94 -6.84 8.21
N PHE A 414 27.86 -7.17 7.31
CA PHE A 414 27.52 -7.60 5.95
C PHE A 414 27.12 -9.07 6.06
N GLU A 415 25.93 -9.49 5.64
CA GLU A 415 25.65 -10.87 5.24
C GLU A 415 24.28 -10.99 4.52
N ASN A 416 24.37 -11.29 3.23
CA ASN A 416 23.53 -12.17 2.42
C ASN A 416 22.02 -12.23 2.71
N TYR A 417 21.24 -11.72 1.75
CA TYR A 417 19.91 -12.24 1.47
C TYR A 417 20.08 -13.58 0.76
N ASP A 418 19.86 -14.66 1.48
CA ASP A 418 19.37 -15.95 0.99
C ASP A 418 18.99 -16.79 2.21
N GLU A 419 17.69 -17.01 2.41
CA GLU A 419 17.09 -18.28 2.85
C GLU A 419 15.57 -18.10 3.02
N GLU A 420 14.84 -18.56 2.00
CA GLU A 420 13.42 -18.85 2.08
C GLU A 420 13.17 -19.93 3.16
N ASN A 421 12.86 -19.51 4.37
CA ASN A 421 12.30 -20.40 5.38
C ASN A 421 10.77 -20.33 5.31
N ILE A 422 10.17 -21.41 4.81
CA ILE A 422 8.73 -21.68 4.93
C ILE A 422 8.36 -21.65 6.42
N HIS A 423 7.36 -20.87 6.81
CA HIS A 423 6.95 -20.74 8.21
C HIS A 423 6.34 -22.08 8.69
N PRO A 424 6.62 -22.56 9.93
CA PRO A 424 6.09 -23.83 10.42
C PRO A 424 4.57 -23.96 10.35
N ASP A 425 3.87 -22.84 10.53
CA ASP A 425 2.40 -22.78 10.45
C ASP A 425 1.88 -23.05 9.03
N ASP A 426 2.63 -22.65 7.98
CA ASP A 426 2.28 -22.95 6.58
C ASP A 426 2.45 -24.45 6.30
N MET A 427 3.34 -25.13 7.03
CA MET A 427 3.60 -26.56 6.87
C MET A 427 2.51 -27.43 7.52
N GLU A 428 1.89 -26.97 8.61
CA GLU A 428 0.76 -27.66 9.23
C GLU A 428 -0.49 -27.65 8.33
N GLU A 429 -0.75 -26.54 7.64
CA GLU A 429 -1.89 -26.38 6.72
C GLU A 429 -1.74 -27.29 5.47
N ILE A 430 -0.52 -27.44 4.94
CA ILE A 430 -0.22 -28.36 3.84
C ILE A 430 -0.61 -29.80 4.21
N VAL A 431 -0.30 -30.24 5.43
CA VAL A 431 -0.51 -31.64 5.81
C VAL A 431 -1.95 -31.93 6.25
N SER A 432 -2.68 -30.95 6.80
CA SER A 432 -4.11 -31.13 7.08
C SER A 432 -4.97 -31.30 5.82
N ASP A 433 -4.63 -30.60 4.74
CA ASP A 433 -5.39 -30.68 3.47
C ASP A 433 -5.22 -32.04 2.76
N VAL A 434 -4.11 -32.75 3.00
CA VAL A 434 -3.90 -34.12 2.49
C VAL A 434 -4.85 -35.09 3.19
N GLU A 435 -5.03 -34.95 4.50
CA GLU A 435 -5.86 -35.86 5.32
C GLU A 435 -7.37 -35.68 5.08
N GLU A 436 -7.85 -34.46 4.76
CA GLU A 436 -9.27 -34.26 4.36
C GLU A 436 -9.64 -35.03 3.07
N SER A 437 -8.65 -35.34 2.24
CA SER A 437 -8.84 -36.15 1.03
C SER A 437 -8.83 -37.67 1.29
N ASP A 438 -8.45 -38.10 2.50
CA ASP A 438 -8.37 -39.51 2.89
C ASP A 438 -9.68 -40.04 3.52
N GLU A 439 -10.72 -39.21 3.70
CA GLU A 439 -12.03 -39.64 4.23
C GLU A 439 -12.99 -40.28 3.21
N VAL A 440 -12.51 -40.64 2.01
CA VAL A 440 -13.28 -41.53 1.11
C VAL A 440 -13.02 -42.98 1.53
N THR A 441 -13.85 -43.48 2.45
CA THR A 441 -13.82 -44.87 2.90
C THR A 441 -13.90 -45.85 1.72
N TYR A 442 -13.08 -46.88 1.76
CA TYR A 442 -12.95 -47.99 0.80
C TYR A 442 -14.27 -48.69 0.39
N ASP A 443 -15.39 -48.44 1.08
CA ASP A 443 -16.71 -48.98 0.76
C ASP A 443 -17.47 -48.17 -0.32
N GLU A 444 -17.19 -46.86 -0.50
CA GLU A 444 -17.91 -46.04 -1.51
C GLU A 444 -17.43 -46.28 -2.95
N LEU A 445 -16.18 -46.70 -3.14
CA LEU A 445 -15.60 -46.98 -4.46
C LEU A 445 -15.93 -48.38 -5.01
N LEU A 446 -16.57 -49.25 -4.22
CA LEU A 446 -16.99 -50.58 -4.66
C LEU A 446 -18.45 -50.66 -5.13
N ASP A 447 -19.30 -49.69 -4.76
CA ASP A 447 -20.70 -49.63 -5.23
C ASP A 447 -20.86 -48.93 -6.58
N GLU A 448 -19.99 -47.95 -6.93
CA GLU A 448 -20.06 -47.28 -8.24
C GLU A 448 -19.49 -48.13 -9.41
N GLY A 449 -18.85 -49.26 -9.11
CA GLY A 449 -18.24 -50.15 -10.09
C GLY A 449 -19.14 -51.26 -10.66
N GLN A 450 -20.36 -51.46 -10.14
CA GLN A 450 -21.23 -52.57 -10.56
C GLN A 450 -22.41 -52.19 -11.47
N ASP A 451 -22.66 -50.90 -11.72
CA ASP A 451 -23.83 -50.46 -12.53
C ASP A 451 -23.51 -50.09 -13.99
N LEU A 452 -22.30 -50.35 -14.50
CA LEU A 452 -21.93 -50.04 -15.89
C LEU A 452 -21.85 -51.24 -16.86
N GLU A 453 -22.30 -52.44 -16.45
CA GLU A 453 -22.40 -53.60 -17.37
C GLU A 453 -23.84 -54.04 -17.71
N LYS A 454 -24.86 -53.23 -17.43
CA LYS A 454 -26.21 -53.46 -17.96
C LYS A 454 -26.90 -52.18 -18.41
N GLU A 455 -26.59 -51.75 -19.64
CA GLU A 455 -27.58 -51.39 -20.68
C GLU A 455 -26.95 -51.29 -22.06
#